data_AF-A0A2S1LSF4-F1
#
_entry.id   AF-A0A2S1LSF4-F1
#
_cell.length_a   1.000
_cell.length_b   1.000
_cell.length_c   1.000
_cell.angle_alpha   90.00
_cell.angle_beta   90.00
_cell.angle_gamma   90.00
#
_symmetry.space_group_name_H-M   'P 1'
#
loop_
_entity.id
_entity.type
_entity.pdbx_description
1 polymer ?
#
loop_
_entity_poly.entity_id
_entity_poly.type
_entity_poly.pdbx_seq_one_letter_code
_entity_poly.pdbx_strand_id
1 'polypeptide(L)'
;MFTKGDKVTVLDDAINGVVVKVTIEVITIETDDGFELDFKPKELIHMGNTADFANSIGRQNIHEIRKEKEEPKKRSFVKEKKSTRDEFVLEVDLHIEKLVPNKRGMSNYDILTLQTETAQRQIEFAIKNRMPKIVFIHGVGEGILKAELDFLFGRYDNIIFQDANYQKYGIGATEVIIKQNVK
;
A
#
# COMPACT_ATOMS: atom_id res chain seq x y z
N MET A 1 41.33 -19.20 -14.84
CA MET A 1 41.46 -19.35 -16.31
C MET A 1 40.95 -20.74 -16.64
N PHE A 2 40.08 -20.87 -17.63
CA PHE A 2 39.55 -22.17 -18.06
C PHE A 2 40.50 -22.80 -19.08
N THR A 3 40.73 -24.11 -18.95
CA THR A 3 41.46 -24.91 -19.94
C THR A 3 40.55 -25.97 -20.54
N LYS A 4 40.91 -26.45 -21.73
CA LYS A 4 40.20 -27.54 -22.41
C LYS A 4 40.21 -28.78 -21.52
N GLY A 5 39.04 -29.36 -21.23
CA GLY A 5 38.87 -30.52 -20.36
C GLY A 5 38.44 -30.21 -18.92
N ASP A 6 38.34 -28.93 -18.54
CA ASP A 6 37.84 -28.55 -17.22
C ASP A 6 36.34 -28.85 -17.08
N LYS A 7 35.95 -29.45 -15.94
CA LYS A 7 34.55 -29.59 -15.56
C LYS A 7 34.03 -28.27 -15.02
N VAL A 8 32.99 -27.75 -15.67
CA VAL A 8 32.40 -26.46 -15.35
C VAL A 8 30.90 -26.58 -15.19
N THR A 9 30.34 -25.72 -14.35
CA THR A 9 28.89 -25.55 -14.18
C THR A 9 28.52 -24.12 -14.53
N VAL A 10 27.34 -23.93 -15.12
CA VAL A 10 26.81 -22.60 -15.44
C VAL A 10 26.30 -21.95 -14.15
N LEU A 11 26.55 -20.64 -13.97
CA LEU A 11 26.16 -19.91 -12.75
C LEU A 11 24.65 -19.73 -12.64
N ASP A 12 24.00 -19.35 -13.74
CA ASP A 12 22.59 -18.97 -13.75
C ASP A 12 21.66 -20.15 -14.07
N ASP A 13 22.19 -21.23 -14.66
CA ASP A 13 21.44 -22.41 -15.10
C ASP A 13 22.05 -23.70 -14.53
N ALA A 14 21.23 -24.71 -14.28
CA ALA A 14 21.66 -26.01 -13.76
C ALA A 14 22.28 -26.92 -14.85
N ILE A 15 23.21 -26.37 -15.63
CA ILE A 15 23.87 -27.05 -16.75
C ILE A 15 25.32 -27.35 -16.35
N ASN A 16 25.69 -28.62 -16.43
CA ASN A 16 27.07 -29.07 -16.24
C ASN A 16 27.66 -29.47 -17.59
N GLY A 17 28.95 -29.22 -17.75
CA GLY A 17 29.63 -29.61 -18.97
C GLY A 17 31.15 -29.62 -18.83
N VAL A 18 31.80 -30.09 -19.89
CA VAL A 18 33.25 -30.10 -20.01
C VAL A 18 33.67 -29.05 -21.04
N VAL A 19 34.69 -28.25 -20.72
CA VAL A 19 35.18 -27.22 -21.63
C VAL A 19 35.81 -27.87 -22.87
N VAL A 20 35.18 -27.68 -24.03
CA VAL A 20 35.67 -28.17 -25.32
C VAL A 20 36.43 -27.08 -26.07
N LYS A 21 36.16 -25.80 -25.86
CA LYS A 21 36.92 -24.73 -26.54
C LYS A 21 36.99 -23.48 -25.68
N VAL A 22 38.17 -22.86 -25.66
CA VAL A 22 38.41 -21.62 -24.92
C VAL A 22 38.85 -20.55 -25.91
N THR A 23 38.04 -19.50 -26.02
CA THR A 23 38.36 -18.26 -26.75
C THR A 23 38.36 -17.11 -25.74
N ILE A 24 38.95 -15.96 -26.11
CA ILE A 24 39.06 -14.79 -25.20
C ILE A 24 37.67 -14.28 -24.75
N GLU A 25 36.68 -14.33 -25.64
CA GLU A 25 35.34 -13.78 -25.38
C GLU A 25 34.32 -14.86 -24.97
N VAL A 26 34.48 -16.09 -25.45
CA VAL A 26 33.51 -17.19 -25.29
C VAL A 26 34.20 -18.52 -25.02
N ILE A 27 33.54 -19.35 -24.22
CA ILE A 27 33.96 -20.68 -23.83
C ILE A 27 32.86 -21.65 -24.22
N THR A 28 33.20 -22.64 -25.04
CA THR A 28 32.28 -23.69 -25.48
C THR A 28 32.39 -24.87 -24.53
N ILE A 29 31.26 -25.31 -23.98
CA ILE A 29 31.14 -26.48 -23.10
C ILE A 29 30.29 -27.55 -23.79
N GLU A 30 30.65 -28.81 -23.60
CA GLU A 30 29.82 -29.95 -23.99
C GLU A 30 29.06 -30.45 -22.75
N THR A 31 27.73 -30.45 -22.82
CA THR A 31 26.87 -30.91 -21.74
C THR A 31 26.81 -32.43 -21.66
N ASP A 32 26.31 -32.98 -20.54
CA ASP A 32 26.13 -34.43 -20.37
C ASP A 32 25.19 -35.06 -21.42
N ASP A 33 24.34 -34.23 -22.05
CA ASP A 33 23.43 -34.62 -23.14
C ASP A 33 24.09 -34.55 -24.54
N GLY A 34 25.38 -34.20 -24.61
CA GLY A 34 26.16 -34.15 -25.85
C GLY A 34 25.96 -32.90 -26.71
N PHE A 35 25.46 -31.81 -26.13
CA PHE A 35 25.29 -30.54 -26.84
C PHE A 35 26.44 -29.57 -26.53
N GLU A 36 26.96 -28.91 -27.57
CA GLU A 36 27.93 -27.83 -27.42
C GLU A 36 27.23 -26.49 -27.24
N LEU A 37 27.54 -25.79 -26.14
CA LEU A 37 26.96 -24.50 -25.76
C LEU A 37 28.04 -23.46 -25.48
N ASP A 38 27.84 -22.24 -25.96
CA ASP A 38 28.77 -21.12 -25.77
C ASP A 38 28.35 -20.22 -24.60
N PHE A 39 29.27 -20.02 -23.67
CA PHE A 39 29.07 -19.17 -22.49
C PHE A 39 30.22 -18.18 -22.32
N LYS A 40 29.95 -17.07 -21.63
CA LYS A 40 31.02 -16.14 -21.25
C LYS A 40 31.83 -16.71 -20.09
N PRO A 41 33.12 -16.34 -19.95
CA PRO A 41 33.94 -16.74 -18.81
C PRO A 41 33.35 -16.39 -17.43
N LYS A 42 32.45 -15.39 -17.35
CA LYS A 42 31.77 -14.98 -16.11
C LYS A 42 30.57 -15.84 -15.74
N GLU A 43 30.04 -16.60 -16.70
CA GLU A 43 28.85 -17.44 -16.54
C GLU A 43 29.21 -18.88 -16.18
N LEU A 44 30.51 -19.22 -16.11
CA LEU A 44 31.01 -20.56 -15.82
C LEU A 44 31.77 -20.59 -14.49
N ILE A 45 31.66 -21.71 -13.78
CA ILE A 45 32.38 -21.99 -12.52
C ILE A 45 33.07 -23.35 -12.61
N HIS A 46 34.35 -23.42 -12.24
CA HIS A 46 35.09 -24.68 -12.13
C HIS A 46 34.59 -25.55 -10.98
N MET A 47 34.22 -26.80 -11.26
CA MET A 47 33.78 -27.76 -10.25
C MET A 47 34.93 -28.34 -9.38
N GLY A 48 36.20 -28.06 -9.73
CA GLY A 48 37.37 -28.64 -9.06
C GLY A 48 38.08 -27.76 -8.03
N ASN A 49 37.85 -26.44 -8.01
CA ASN A 49 38.61 -25.50 -7.17
C ASN A 49 37.81 -25.00 -5.96
N THR A 50 37.35 -25.94 -5.13
CA THR A 50 36.75 -25.64 -3.82
C THR A 50 37.73 -24.92 -2.87
N ALA A 51 39.05 -25.06 -3.07
CA ALA A 51 40.08 -24.41 -2.27
C ALA A 51 40.29 -22.92 -2.61
N ASP A 52 40.15 -22.52 -3.87
CA ASP A 52 40.32 -21.13 -4.30
C ASP A 52 39.07 -20.28 -4.01
N PHE A 53 37.90 -20.90 -3.98
CA PHE A 53 36.66 -20.27 -3.56
C PHE A 53 36.73 -19.80 -2.09
N ALA A 54 37.32 -20.60 -1.20
CA ALA A 54 37.53 -20.24 0.21
C ALA A 54 38.50 -19.06 0.38
N ASN A 55 39.57 -18.99 -0.43
CA ASN A 55 40.55 -17.91 -0.36
C ASN A 55 40.07 -16.60 -1.00
N SER A 56 39.18 -16.65 -1.99
CA SER A 56 38.55 -15.45 -2.56
C SER A 56 37.47 -14.86 -1.64
N ILE A 57 36.78 -15.69 -0.85
CA ILE A 57 35.81 -15.23 0.16
C ILE A 57 36.50 -14.58 1.37
N GLY A 58 37.72 -15.00 1.72
CA GLY A 58 38.45 -14.44 2.86
C GLY A 58 38.96 -12.99 2.68
N ARG A 59 39.01 -12.48 1.44
CA ARG A 59 39.63 -11.17 1.12
C ARG A 59 38.68 -10.11 0.57
N GLN A 60 37.42 -10.43 0.32
CA GLN A 60 36.45 -9.45 -0.15
C GLN A 60 35.41 -9.16 0.93
N ASN A 61 35.66 -8.07 1.65
CA ASN A 61 34.67 -7.23 2.32
C ASN A 61 33.66 -7.93 3.24
N ILE A 62 34.12 -8.22 4.46
CA ILE A 62 33.28 -8.35 5.67
C ILE A 62 32.35 -7.13 5.89
N HIS A 63 32.57 -6.01 5.17
CA HIS A 63 31.69 -4.85 5.19
C HIS A 63 30.47 -4.93 4.24
N GLU A 64 30.49 -5.80 3.22
CA GLU A 64 29.37 -5.96 2.27
C GLU A 64 28.50 -7.18 2.60
N ILE A 65 29.05 -8.23 3.21
CA ILE A 65 28.29 -9.44 3.60
C ILE A 65 27.30 -9.18 4.75
N ARG A 66 27.50 -8.11 5.54
CA ARG A 66 26.49 -7.63 6.50
C ARG A 66 25.29 -6.92 5.85
N LYS A 67 25.33 -6.65 4.53
CA LYS A 67 24.18 -6.11 3.80
C LYS A 67 23.31 -7.18 3.12
N GLU A 68 23.79 -8.41 2.96
CA GLU A 68 23.08 -9.46 2.20
C GLU A 68 22.50 -10.60 3.06
N LYS A 69 22.90 -10.71 4.34
CA LYS A 69 22.38 -11.71 5.28
C LYS A 69 21.48 -11.17 6.38
N GLU A 70 20.91 -9.98 6.18
CA GLU A 70 19.60 -9.71 6.76
C GLU A 70 18.60 -10.30 5.76
N GLU A 71 17.84 -11.33 6.17
CA GLU A 71 16.56 -11.60 5.52
C GLU A 71 15.91 -10.24 5.26
N PRO A 72 15.38 -9.96 4.05
CA PRO A 72 14.74 -8.67 3.81
C PRO A 72 13.65 -8.56 4.86
N LYS A 73 13.89 -7.79 5.94
CA LYS A 73 13.04 -7.70 7.14
C LYS A 73 11.64 -7.58 6.62
N LYS A 74 10.88 -8.70 6.65
CA LYS A 74 9.68 -8.96 5.84
C LYS A 74 9.11 -7.63 5.45
N ARG A 75 9.43 -7.10 4.25
CA ARG A 75 9.38 -5.65 3.94
C ARG A 75 8.32 -5.12 4.84
N SER A 76 8.73 -4.54 5.98
CA SER A 76 7.68 -4.11 6.86
C SER A 76 7.09 -3.09 5.94
N PHE A 77 5.88 -3.33 5.48
CA PHE A 77 4.96 -2.25 5.37
C PHE A 77 5.07 -1.66 6.79
N VAL A 78 6.04 -0.75 6.99
CA VAL A 78 5.75 0.54 7.53
C VAL A 78 4.60 0.94 6.63
N LYS A 79 3.42 0.47 7.01
CA LYS A 79 2.12 0.82 6.47
C LYS A 79 2.22 2.31 6.49
N GLU A 80 2.63 2.92 5.37
CA GLU A 80 3.31 4.22 5.30
C GLU A 80 2.79 5.07 6.42
N LYS A 81 3.50 5.14 7.57
CA LYS A 81 2.91 5.30 8.91
C LYS A 81 1.65 6.14 8.81
N LYS A 82 0.46 5.51 8.59
CA LYS A 82 -0.70 6.12 7.89
C LYS A 82 -0.74 7.56 8.31
N SER A 83 -0.30 8.48 7.45
CA SER A 83 0.33 9.76 7.86
C SER A 83 -0.26 10.16 9.19
N THR A 84 0.51 10.16 10.28
CA THR A 84 0.00 10.31 11.67
C THR A 84 -0.69 11.64 11.96
N ARG A 85 -1.06 12.37 10.92
CA ARG A 85 -2.34 13.05 10.83
C ARG A 85 -3.43 12.04 10.42
N ASP A 86 -3.81 11.11 11.31
CA ASP A 86 -5.24 10.88 11.44
C ASP A 86 -5.75 12.25 11.93
N GLU A 87 -5.96 13.19 10.99
CA GLU A 87 -6.69 14.41 11.26
C GLU A 87 -7.92 13.94 12.00
N PHE A 88 -8.13 14.46 13.21
CA PHE A 88 -9.29 14.11 14.00
C PHE A 88 -10.53 14.38 13.13
N VAL A 89 -11.11 13.31 12.60
CA VAL A 89 -12.31 13.37 11.78
C VAL A 89 -13.46 13.25 12.74
N LEU A 90 -14.21 14.33 12.89
CA LEU A 90 -15.44 14.28 13.67
C LEU A 90 -16.44 13.39 12.90
N GLU A 91 -16.84 12.27 13.49
CA GLU A 91 -17.86 11.38 12.93
C GLU A 91 -19.19 11.63 13.66
N VAL A 92 -20.25 11.87 12.89
CA VAL A 92 -21.59 12.11 13.39
C VAL A 92 -22.52 11.07 12.80
N ASP A 93 -23.01 10.16 13.64
CA ASP A 93 -24.01 9.18 13.26
C ASP A 93 -25.41 9.79 13.39
N LEU A 94 -26.08 9.92 12.24
CA LEU A 94 -27.42 10.49 12.11
C LEU A 94 -28.51 9.42 12.15
N HIS A 95 -28.20 8.13 12.32
CA HIS A 95 -29.26 7.13 12.50
C HIS A 95 -30.11 7.49 13.73
N ILE A 96 -31.43 7.41 13.60
CA ILE A 96 -32.38 7.84 14.65
C ILE A 96 -32.13 7.12 15.98
N GLU A 97 -31.67 5.86 15.93
CA GLU A 97 -31.30 5.06 17.10
C GLU A 97 -30.13 5.65 17.91
N LYS A 98 -29.34 6.55 17.31
CA LYS A 98 -28.27 7.30 18.00
C LYS A 98 -28.73 8.64 18.54
N LEU A 99 -29.78 9.22 17.95
CA LEU A 99 -30.25 10.56 18.29
C LEU A 99 -31.28 10.53 19.42
N VAL A 100 -32.08 9.46 19.53
CA VAL A 100 -33.10 9.30 20.56
C VAL A 100 -33.07 7.91 21.17
N PRO A 101 -33.37 7.76 22.47
CA PRO A 101 -33.45 6.45 23.12
C PRO A 101 -34.65 5.63 22.63
N ASN A 102 -35.71 6.27 22.13
CA ASN A 102 -36.89 5.60 21.59
C ASN A 102 -37.54 6.46 20.49
N LYS A 103 -37.75 5.86 19.31
CA LYS A 103 -38.38 6.51 18.15
C LYS A 103 -39.89 6.29 18.03
N ARG A 104 -40.49 5.52 18.94
CA ARG A 104 -41.90 5.13 18.87
C ARG A 104 -42.80 6.38 18.99
N GLY A 105 -43.67 6.57 18.00
CA GLY A 105 -44.60 7.70 17.94
C GLY A 105 -44.09 8.90 17.14
N MET A 106 -42.85 8.87 16.65
CA MET A 106 -42.35 9.86 15.71
C MET A 106 -42.82 9.52 14.30
N SER A 107 -43.25 10.53 13.54
CA SER A 107 -43.46 10.38 12.10
C SER A 107 -42.12 10.37 11.36
N ASN A 108 -42.11 9.90 10.12
CA ASN A 108 -40.91 9.96 9.27
C ASN A 108 -40.43 11.42 9.08
N TYR A 109 -41.36 12.38 9.04
CA TYR A 109 -41.04 13.80 8.96
C TYR A 109 -40.31 14.28 10.22
N ASP A 110 -40.78 13.89 11.40
CA ASP A 110 -40.13 14.28 12.67
C ASP A 110 -38.72 13.70 12.77
N ILE A 111 -38.55 12.44 12.33
CA ILE A 111 -37.25 11.78 12.28
C ILE A 111 -36.30 12.54 11.34
N LEU A 112 -36.73 12.79 10.10
CA LEU A 112 -35.92 13.49 9.10
C LEU A 112 -35.54 14.90 9.57
N THR A 113 -36.48 15.62 10.18
CA THR A 113 -36.26 16.96 10.73
C THR A 113 -35.21 16.91 11.83
N LEU A 114 -35.34 16.00 12.79
CA LEU A 114 -34.37 15.85 13.87
C LEU A 114 -32.97 15.51 13.36
N GLN A 115 -32.87 14.62 12.37
CA GLN A 115 -31.60 14.23 11.75
C GLN A 115 -30.94 15.44 11.05
N THR A 116 -31.72 16.19 10.29
CA THR A 116 -31.25 17.37 9.56
C THR A 116 -30.83 18.51 10.50
N GLU A 117 -31.63 18.80 11.52
CA GLU A 117 -31.26 19.78 12.56
C GLU A 117 -29.99 19.38 13.31
N THR A 118 -29.83 18.08 13.60
CA THR A 118 -28.62 17.58 14.23
C THR A 118 -27.42 17.78 13.33
N ALA A 119 -27.55 17.47 12.03
CA ALA A 119 -26.49 17.72 11.06
C ALA A 119 -26.10 19.20 10.99
N GLN A 120 -27.10 20.10 10.98
CA GLN A 120 -26.89 21.54 11.00
C GLN A 120 -26.09 21.99 12.23
N ARG A 121 -26.52 21.57 13.43
CA ARG A 121 -25.82 21.94 14.67
C ARG A 121 -24.36 21.46 14.67
N GLN A 122 -24.12 20.26 14.13
CA GLN A 122 -22.77 19.69 14.09
C GLN A 122 -21.88 20.36 13.05
N ILE A 123 -22.39 20.75 11.89
CA ILE A 123 -21.60 21.52 10.92
C ILE A 123 -21.26 22.91 11.46
N GLU A 124 -22.21 23.59 12.10
CA GLU A 124 -21.98 24.88 12.76
C GLU A 124 -20.94 24.77 13.88
N PHE A 125 -21.02 23.70 14.69
CA PHE A 125 -20.02 23.39 15.71
C PHE A 125 -18.64 23.15 15.11
N ALA A 126 -18.55 22.38 14.03
CA ALA A 126 -17.29 22.10 13.34
C ALA A 126 -16.66 23.38 12.76
N ILE A 127 -17.46 24.23 12.11
CA ILE A 127 -17.02 25.53 11.58
C ILE A 127 -16.52 26.43 12.72
N LYS A 128 -17.28 26.56 13.81
CA LYS A 128 -16.94 27.39 14.97
C LYS A 128 -15.63 26.96 15.62
N ASN A 129 -15.41 25.65 15.75
CA ASN A 129 -14.21 25.09 16.36
C ASN A 129 -13.05 24.92 15.37
N ARG A 130 -13.18 25.40 14.13
CA ARG A 130 -12.16 25.27 13.09
C ARG A 130 -11.72 23.82 12.89
N MET A 131 -12.67 22.90 12.92
CA MET A 131 -12.43 21.52 12.55
C MET A 131 -12.27 21.46 11.03
N PRO A 132 -11.21 20.85 10.50
CA PRO A 132 -10.97 20.81 9.06
C PRO A 132 -11.95 19.89 8.33
N LYS A 133 -12.48 18.87 9.03
CA LYS A 133 -13.22 17.77 8.42
C LYS A 133 -14.25 17.18 9.39
N ILE A 134 -15.41 16.85 8.87
CA ILE A 134 -16.49 16.13 9.55
C ILE A 134 -17.12 15.10 8.59
N VAL A 135 -17.53 13.95 9.10
CA VAL A 135 -18.20 12.89 8.34
C VAL A 135 -19.56 12.62 8.96
N PHE A 136 -20.62 12.72 8.16
CA PHE A 136 -21.98 12.40 8.54
C PHE A 136 -22.35 11.00 8.05
N ILE A 137 -22.75 10.11 8.94
CA ILE A 137 -23.17 8.74 8.64
C ILE A 137 -24.71 8.73 8.69
N HIS A 138 -25.36 8.60 7.54
CA HIS A 138 -26.82 8.69 7.41
C HIS A 138 -27.48 7.40 6.89
N GLY A 139 -26.67 6.44 6.44
CA GLY A 139 -27.14 5.16 5.91
C GLY A 139 -27.47 5.20 4.43
N VAL A 140 -27.84 4.04 3.85
CA VAL A 140 -28.17 3.94 2.42
C VAL A 140 -29.60 4.47 2.18
N GLY A 141 -30.57 3.93 2.93
CA GLY A 141 -31.99 4.32 2.90
C GLY A 141 -32.60 4.47 1.50
N GLU A 142 -33.63 5.31 1.42
CA GLU A 142 -34.24 5.77 0.15
C GLU A 142 -33.51 7.00 -0.43
N GLY A 143 -32.44 7.46 0.22
CA GLY A 143 -31.70 8.67 -0.17
C GLY A 143 -32.35 10.00 0.23
N ILE A 144 -33.49 9.99 0.92
CA ILE A 144 -34.19 11.22 1.35
C ILE A 144 -33.31 12.08 2.27
N LEU A 145 -32.71 11.48 3.31
CA LEU A 145 -31.82 12.20 4.22
C LEU A 145 -30.57 12.72 3.50
N LYS A 146 -30.00 11.95 2.56
CA LYS A 146 -28.88 12.42 1.73
C LYS A 146 -29.25 13.67 0.94
N ALA A 147 -30.42 13.68 0.29
CA ALA A 147 -30.88 14.83 -0.49
C ALA A 147 -31.06 16.08 0.39
N GLU A 148 -31.61 15.92 1.59
CA GLU A 148 -31.75 17.03 2.54
C GLU A 148 -30.39 17.54 3.04
N LEU A 149 -29.44 16.64 3.31
CA LEU A 149 -28.06 17.01 3.66
C LEU A 149 -27.34 17.72 2.52
N ASP A 150 -27.48 17.25 1.28
CA ASP A 150 -26.89 17.90 0.10
C ASP A 150 -27.44 19.34 -0.05
N PHE A 151 -28.75 19.53 0.19
CA PHE A 151 -29.38 20.85 0.20
C PHE A 151 -28.92 21.71 1.39
N LEU A 152 -28.78 21.15 2.58
CA LEU A 152 -28.28 21.83 3.78
C LEU A 152 -26.84 22.32 3.56
N PHE A 153 -25.94 21.44 3.13
CA PHE A 153 -24.54 21.75 2.93
C PHE A 153 -24.32 22.72 1.77
N GLY A 154 -25.14 22.64 0.71
CA GLY A 154 -25.09 23.57 -0.41
C GLY A 154 -25.34 25.05 -0.05
N ARG A 155 -25.85 25.35 1.16
CA ARG A 155 -26.04 26.73 1.65
C ARG A 155 -24.78 27.37 2.23
N TYR A 156 -23.71 26.61 2.45
CA TYR A 156 -22.49 27.09 3.08
C TYR A 156 -21.39 27.29 2.02
N ASP A 157 -20.95 28.54 1.82
CA ASP A 157 -19.94 28.86 0.82
C ASP A 157 -18.53 28.36 1.17
N ASN A 158 -18.28 28.13 2.47
CA ASN A 158 -16.97 27.78 3.01
C ASN A 158 -16.76 26.29 3.20
N ILE A 159 -17.63 25.43 2.65
CA ILE A 159 -17.49 23.98 2.75
C ILE A 159 -17.48 23.32 1.37
N ILE A 160 -16.87 22.14 1.30
CA ILE A 160 -16.98 21.20 0.18
C ILE A 160 -17.50 19.90 0.77
N PHE A 161 -18.43 19.23 0.09
CA PHE A 161 -18.92 17.94 0.51
C PHE A 161 -18.89 16.92 -0.63
N GLN A 162 -18.64 15.67 -0.28
CA GLN A 162 -18.55 14.54 -1.20
C GLN A 162 -18.91 13.24 -0.47
N ASP A 163 -19.11 12.16 -1.21
CA ASP A 163 -19.28 10.85 -0.57
C ASP A 163 -18.02 10.46 0.20
N ALA A 164 -18.20 9.95 1.41
CA ALA A 164 -17.09 9.55 2.27
C ALA A 164 -16.41 8.28 1.74
N ASN A 165 -15.26 7.93 2.34
CA ASN A 165 -14.50 6.75 1.93
C ASN A 165 -15.36 5.46 1.98
N TYR A 166 -15.60 4.87 0.80
CA TYR A 166 -16.42 3.66 0.64
C TYR A 166 -15.91 2.46 1.45
N GLN A 167 -14.59 2.26 1.53
CA GLN A 167 -14.02 1.14 2.27
C GLN A 167 -14.25 1.26 3.79
N LYS A 168 -14.30 2.50 4.31
CA LYS A 168 -14.50 2.75 5.74
C LYS A 168 -15.98 2.82 6.13
N TYR A 169 -16.82 3.47 5.33
CA TYR A 169 -18.20 3.80 5.71
C TYR A 169 -19.28 3.22 4.77
N GLY A 170 -18.92 2.66 3.62
CA GLY A 170 -19.87 2.17 2.62
C GLY A 170 -20.64 3.29 1.89
N ILE A 171 -21.80 2.93 1.33
CA ILE A 171 -22.71 3.83 0.60
C ILE A 171 -23.68 4.46 1.60
N GLY A 172 -23.25 5.44 2.39
CA GLY A 172 -24.17 6.04 3.37
C GLY A 172 -23.54 7.07 4.28
N ALA A 173 -22.46 7.69 3.82
CA ALA A 173 -21.77 8.69 4.56
C ALA A 173 -21.29 9.82 3.65
N THR A 174 -21.38 11.04 4.14
CA THR A 174 -20.98 12.25 3.44
C THR A 174 -19.84 12.89 4.21
N GLU A 175 -18.70 13.08 3.55
CA GLU A 175 -17.56 13.83 4.08
C GLU A 175 -17.73 15.30 3.74
N VAL A 176 -17.56 16.17 4.74
CA VAL A 176 -17.59 17.61 4.60
C VAL A 176 -16.23 18.17 5.03
N ILE A 177 -15.62 18.90 4.12
CA ILE A 177 -14.32 19.57 4.27
C ILE A 177 -14.60 21.06 4.43
N ILE A 178 -14.14 21.64 5.53
CA ILE A 178 -14.36 23.05 5.85
C ILE A 178 -13.13 23.84 5.41
N LYS A 179 -13.30 24.76 4.46
CA LYS A 179 -12.24 25.68 4.03
C LYS A 179 -12.01 26.71 5.13
N GLN A 180 -10.80 26.74 5.65
CA GLN A 180 -10.38 27.83 6.53
C GLN A 180 -9.72 28.91 5.69
N ASN A 181 -10.30 30.09 5.66
CA ASN A 181 -9.60 31.26 5.15
C ASN A 181 -8.46 31.56 6.12
N VAL A 182 -7.22 31.48 5.64
CA VAL A 182 -6.04 31.92 6.39
C VAL A 182 -6.20 33.43 6.56
N LYS A 183 -6.39 33.87 7.81
CA LYS A 183 -6.47 35.29 8.17
C LYS A 183 -5.10 35.94 8.04
#